data_AF-A0A943LBQ2-F1
#
_entry.id   AF-A0A943LBQ2-F1
#
_cell.length_a   1.000
_cell.length_b   1.000
_cell.length_c   1.000
_cell.angle_alpha   90.00
_cell.angle_beta   90.00
_cell.angle_gamma   90.00
#
_symmetry.space_group_name_H-M   'P 1'
#
loop_
_entity.id
_entity.type
_entity.pdbx_description
1 polymer ?
#
loop_
_entity_poly.entity_id
_entity_poly.type
_entity_poly.pdbx_seq_one_letter_code
_entity_poly.pdbx_strand_id
1 'polypeptide(L)'
;VGIMLGNVIGSITDFFAYKYNLNQSMGAFLQGNFSTVLKGNYEILYLSIPLVIIAFSYVHKFTLAGMGEEMSVSLGLNYKRVTNIGITIVALISSLVVITVGSIPFVGLIIPNIVSIWKGDNLKNNMPIVALLGASFVLACDIISRLIIAPYEIPIDLTIGVIGAVIFLYLIFRRNK
;
A
#
# COMPACT_ATOMS: atom_id res chain seq x y z
N VAL A 1 7.95 -6.65 16.56
CA VAL A 1 8.45 -7.85 15.86
C VAL A 1 8.64 -7.61 14.37
N GLY A 2 7.61 -7.16 13.63
CA GLY A 2 7.70 -6.91 12.17
C GLY A 2 8.84 -5.98 11.73
N ILE A 3 9.01 -4.83 12.40
CA ILE A 3 10.11 -3.88 12.11
C ILE A 3 11.49 -4.55 12.28
N MET A 4 11.67 -5.37 13.34
CA MET A 4 12.93 -6.07 13.56
C MET A 4 13.21 -7.11 12.48
N LEU A 5 12.21 -7.94 12.13
CA LEU A 5 12.34 -8.94 11.07
C LEU A 5 12.62 -8.29 9.70
N GLY A 6 11.95 -7.18 9.41
CA GLY A 6 12.19 -6.37 8.20
C GLY A 6 13.63 -5.88 8.13
N ASN A 7 14.18 -5.34 9.23
CA ASN A 7 15.57 -4.89 9.28
C ASN A 7 16.58 -6.04 9.11
N VAL A 8 16.29 -7.23 9.68
CA VAL A 8 17.14 -8.42 9.50
C VAL A 8 17.16 -8.87 8.03
N ILE A 9 15.99 -8.97 7.39
CA ILE A 9 15.89 -9.34 5.97
C ILE A 9 16.54 -8.26 5.08
N GLY A 10 16.32 -6.98 5.40
CA GLY A 10 16.94 -5.85 4.71
C GLY A 10 18.46 -5.92 4.78
N SER A 11 19.03 -6.16 5.95
CA SER A 11 20.48 -6.28 6.13
C SER A 11 21.09 -7.43 5.33
N ILE A 12 20.38 -8.56 5.23
CA ILE A 12 20.80 -9.70 4.38
C ILE A 12 20.77 -9.28 2.90
N THR A 13 19.72 -8.58 2.48
CA THR A 13 19.55 -8.09 1.11
C THR A 13 20.68 -7.11 0.75
N ASP A 14 20.98 -6.16 1.64
CA ASP A 14 22.04 -5.17 1.49
C ASP A 14 23.43 -5.82 1.43
N PHE A 15 23.67 -6.89 2.21
CA PHE A 15 24.92 -7.65 2.13
C PHE A 15 25.13 -8.25 0.73
N PHE A 16 24.09 -8.86 0.16
CA PHE A 16 24.16 -9.40 -1.20
C PHE A 16 24.28 -8.28 -2.24
N ALA A 17 23.54 -7.19 -2.08
CA ALA A 17 23.62 -6.03 -2.97
C ALA A 17 25.04 -5.45 -2.99
N TYR A 18 25.68 -5.34 -1.84
CA TYR A 18 27.06 -4.92 -1.71
C TYR A 18 28.03 -5.92 -2.37
N LYS A 19 27.91 -7.21 -2.07
CA LYS A 19 28.78 -8.27 -2.60
C LYS A 19 28.78 -8.32 -4.13
N TYR A 20 27.63 -8.08 -4.76
CA TYR A 20 27.48 -8.13 -6.22
C TYR A 20 27.52 -6.75 -6.89
N ASN A 21 27.87 -5.68 -6.17
CA ASN A 21 27.85 -4.29 -6.67
C ASN A 21 26.48 -3.87 -7.26
N LEU A 22 25.38 -4.39 -6.70
CA LEU A 22 24.00 -4.13 -7.11
C LEU A 22 23.34 -3.00 -6.30
N ASN A 23 24.07 -2.27 -5.45
CA ASN A 23 23.51 -1.22 -4.59
C ASN A 23 22.71 -0.18 -5.37
N GLN A 24 23.23 0.28 -6.52
CA GLN A 24 22.52 1.23 -7.37
C GLN A 24 21.26 0.62 -8.00
N SER A 25 21.35 -0.63 -8.46
CA SER A 25 20.20 -1.36 -9.03
C SER A 25 19.13 -1.64 -7.99
N MET A 26 19.50 -1.94 -6.75
CA MET A 26 18.55 -2.12 -5.64
C MET A 26 17.87 -0.81 -5.25
N GLY A 27 18.61 0.31 -5.24
CA GLY A 27 18.02 1.62 -5.05
C GLY A 27 16.99 1.96 -6.14
N ALA A 28 17.34 1.71 -7.40
CA ALA A 28 16.43 1.92 -8.53
C ALA A 28 15.23 0.94 -8.54
N PHE A 29 15.40 -0.29 -8.04
CA PHE A 29 14.32 -1.28 -7.95
C PHE A 29 13.26 -0.89 -6.92
N LEU A 30 13.69 -0.33 -5.78
CA LEU A 30 12.77 0.11 -4.74
C LEU A 30 12.07 1.44 -5.08
N GLN A 31 12.66 2.24 -5.96
CA GLN A 31 12.02 3.46 -6.47
C GLN A 31 10.79 3.12 -7.30
N GLY A 32 9.63 3.62 -6.87
CA GLY A 32 8.38 3.40 -7.57
C GLY A 32 8.42 3.97 -8.99
N ASN A 33 8.30 3.13 -10.02
CA ASN A 33 8.27 3.58 -11.41
C ASN A 33 7.38 2.68 -12.31
N PHE A 34 6.35 3.28 -12.91
CA PHE A 34 5.44 2.58 -13.83
C PHE A 34 5.99 2.40 -15.25
N SER A 35 7.04 3.12 -15.65
CA SER A 35 7.55 3.06 -17.01
C SER A 35 8.28 1.76 -17.33
N THR A 36 8.85 1.10 -16.32
CA THR A 36 9.43 -0.24 -16.45
C THR A 36 8.34 -1.31 -16.63
N VAL A 37 7.13 -1.06 -16.11
CA VAL A 37 6.00 -2.00 -16.09
C VAL A 37 5.32 -2.13 -17.46
N LEU A 38 5.50 -1.15 -18.35
CA LEU A 38 4.96 -1.16 -19.71
C LEU A 38 5.49 -2.30 -20.59
N LYS A 39 6.60 -2.96 -20.22
CA LYS A 39 7.20 -4.09 -20.94
C LYS A 39 6.92 -5.43 -20.24
N GLY A 40 5.71 -5.99 -20.44
CA GLY A 40 5.40 -7.41 -20.20
C GLY A 40 5.35 -7.91 -18.75
N ASN A 41 5.80 -7.13 -17.76
CA ASN A 41 5.89 -7.58 -16.36
C ASN A 41 4.61 -7.30 -15.53
N TYR A 42 3.59 -6.65 -16.12
CA TYR A 42 2.33 -6.38 -15.43
C TYR A 42 1.47 -7.62 -15.20
N GLU A 43 1.74 -8.73 -15.89
CA GLU A 43 0.96 -9.96 -15.78
C GLU A 43 0.97 -10.54 -14.35
N ILE A 44 2.07 -10.32 -13.62
CA ILE A 44 2.22 -10.75 -12.22
C ILE A 44 1.17 -10.05 -11.33
N LEU A 45 0.74 -8.84 -11.67
CA LEU A 45 -0.33 -8.14 -10.94
C LEU A 45 -1.68 -8.84 -11.06
N TYR A 46 -1.91 -9.67 -12.08
CA TYR A 46 -3.17 -10.44 -12.18
C TYR A 46 -3.34 -11.43 -11.04
N LEU A 47 -2.25 -11.88 -10.41
CA LEU A 47 -2.31 -12.69 -9.18
C LEU A 47 -2.91 -11.94 -7.99
N SER A 48 -2.91 -10.60 -8.01
CA SER A 48 -3.55 -9.80 -6.96
C SER A 48 -5.09 -9.81 -7.07
N ILE A 49 -5.66 -10.04 -8.25
CA ILE A 49 -7.12 -10.02 -8.48
C ILE A 49 -7.86 -11.04 -7.59
N PRO A 50 -7.50 -12.34 -7.57
CA PRO A 50 -8.18 -13.30 -6.70
C PRO A 50 -7.97 -12.97 -5.21
N LEU A 51 -6.80 -12.45 -4.81
CA LEU A 51 -6.53 -12.03 -3.44
C LEU A 51 -7.43 -10.86 -3.01
N VAL A 52 -7.65 -9.89 -3.90
CA VAL A 52 -8.57 -8.77 -3.68
C VAL A 52 -10.01 -9.26 -3.56
N ILE A 53 -10.45 -10.18 -4.42
CA ILE A 53 -11.79 -10.79 -4.33
C ILE A 53 -11.99 -11.49 -2.98
N ILE A 54 -10.99 -12.26 -2.53
CA ILE A 54 -11.02 -12.90 -1.21
C ILE A 54 -11.08 -11.84 -0.10
N ALA A 55 -10.31 -10.76 -0.21
CA ALA A 55 -10.34 -9.67 0.76
C ALA A 55 -11.74 -9.03 0.87
N PHE A 56 -12.41 -8.79 -0.27
CA PHE A 56 -13.79 -8.27 -0.31
C PHE A 56 -14.79 -9.22 0.36
N SER A 57 -14.64 -10.54 0.17
CA SER A 57 -15.49 -11.54 0.84
C SER A 57 -15.34 -11.51 2.38
N TYR A 58 -14.14 -11.18 2.87
CA TYR A 58 -13.84 -11.10 4.31
C TYR A 58 -14.09 -9.71 4.93
N VAL A 59 -14.56 -8.71 4.16
CA VAL A 59 -14.64 -7.31 4.63
C VAL A 59 -15.50 -7.13 5.89
N HIS A 60 -16.56 -7.91 6.02
CA HIS A 60 -17.41 -7.92 7.21
C HIS A 60 -16.64 -8.39 8.46
N LYS A 61 -15.86 -9.46 8.31
CA LYS A 61 -15.06 -10.03 9.38
C LYS A 61 -13.93 -9.08 9.78
N PHE A 62 -13.35 -8.37 8.82
CA PHE A 62 -12.35 -7.33 9.09
C PHE A 62 -12.95 -6.11 9.79
N THR A 63 -14.17 -5.71 9.43
CA THR A 63 -14.87 -4.61 10.12
C THR A 63 -15.08 -4.97 11.59
N LEU A 64 -15.55 -6.19 11.88
CA LEU A 64 -15.74 -6.69 13.25
C LEU A 64 -14.41 -6.79 14.01
N ALA A 65 -13.37 -7.36 13.38
CA ALA A 65 -12.03 -7.42 13.95
C ALA A 65 -11.48 -6.05 14.32
N GLY A 66 -11.80 -5.01 13.53
CA GLY A 66 -11.43 -3.62 13.80
C GLY A 66 -12.08 -3.00 15.04
N MET A 67 -13.16 -3.58 15.56
CA MET A 67 -13.84 -3.11 16.78
C MET A 67 -13.14 -3.57 18.07
N GLY A 68 -12.13 -4.42 17.95
CA GLY A 68 -11.36 -4.97 19.08
C GLY A 68 -11.58 -6.47 19.29
N GLU A 69 -10.62 -7.12 19.94
CA GLU A 69 -10.62 -8.57 20.16
C GLU A 69 -11.81 -9.02 21.02
N GLU A 70 -12.07 -8.33 22.13
CA GLU A 70 -13.17 -8.68 23.06
C GLU A 70 -14.54 -8.62 22.38
N MET A 71 -14.81 -7.56 21.62
CA MET A 71 -16.07 -7.39 20.89
C MET A 71 -16.19 -8.38 19.73
N SER A 72 -15.08 -8.70 19.06
CA SER A 72 -15.07 -9.71 18.00
C SER A 72 -15.43 -11.10 18.53
N VAL A 73 -14.82 -11.48 19.66
CA VAL A 73 -15.03 -12.80 20.27
C VAL A 73 -16.45 -12.93 20.82
N SER A 74 -17.02 -11.86 21.41
CA SER A 74 -18.40 -11.88 21.91
C SER A 74 -19.44 -12.05 20.79
N LEU A 75 -19.13 -11.59 19.57
CA LEU A 75 -19.95 -11.78 18.37
C LEU A 75 -19.71 -13.15 17.67
N GLY A 76 -18.95 -14.05 18.30
CA GLY A 76 -18.68 -15.39 17.77
C GLY A 76 -17.60 -15.46 16.69
N LEU A 77 -16.86 -14.36 16.47
CA LEU A 77 -15.79 -14.30 15.48
C LEU A 77 -14.47 -14.79 16.08
N ASN A 78 -13.80 -15.72 15.37
CA ASN A 78 -12.46 -16.14 15.74
C ASN A 78 -11.43 -15.06 15.32
N TYR A 79 -11.16 -14.12 16.23
CA TYR A 79 -10.29 -12.97 16.00
C TYR A 79 -8.92 -13.38 15.45
N LYS A 80 -8.23 -14.32 16.10
CA LYS A 80 -6.90 -14.80 15.68
C LYS A 80 -6.89 -15.33 14.24
N ARG A 81 -7.88 -16.15 13.85
CA ARG A 81 -7.97 -16.68 12.48
C ARG A 81 -8.21 -15.58 11.47
N VAL A 82 -9.15 -14.66 11.73
CA VAL A 82 -9.49 -13.57 10.81
C VAL A 82 -8.31 -12.61 10.62
N THR A 83 -7.64 -12.23 11.71
CA THR A 83 -6.46 -11.36 11.67
C THR A 83 -5.31 -12.02 10.91
N ASN A 84 -5.03 -13.32 11.14
CA ASN A 84 -3.99 -14.04 10.40
C ASN A 84 -4.28 -14.15 8.90
N ILE A 85 -5.54 -14.36 8.51
CA ILE A 85 -5.96 -14.36 7.10
C ILE A 85 -5.75 -12.97 6.49
N GLY A 86 -6.17 -11.91 7.20
CA GLY A 86 -5.98 -10.53 6.76
C GLY A 86 -4.51 -10.17 6.54
N ILE A 87 -3.65 -10.49 7.51
CA ILE A 87 -2.20 -10.26 7.42
C ILE A 87 -1.60 -11.00 6.22
N THR A 88 -1.97 -12.27 6.02
CA THR A 88 -1.48 -13.06 4.88
C THR A 88 -1.88 -12.45 3.53
N ILE A 89 -3.14 -12.03 3.38
CA ILE A 89 -3.64 -11.42 2.15
C ILE A 89 -2.91 -10.09 1.89
N VAL A 90 -2.80 -9.23 2.90
CA VAL A 90 -2.13 -7.93 2.76
C VAL A 90 -0.64 -8.13 2.43
N ALA A 91 0.04 -9.09 3.08
CA ALA A 91 1.44 -9.40 2.79
C ALA A 91 1.64 -9.86 1.34
N LEU A 92 0.78 -10.75 0.83
CA LEU A 92 0.85 -11.24 -0.55
C LEU A 92 0.60 -10.12 -1.57
N ILE A 93 -0.47 -9.34 -1.38
CA ILE A 93 -0.78 -8.22 -2.28
C ILE A 93 0.35 -7.19 -2.26
N SER A 94 0.86 -6.83 -1.08
CA SER A 94 1.92 -5.83 -0.94
C SER A 94 3.22 -6.31 -1.60
N SER A 95 3.57 -7.60 -1.43
CA SER A 95 4.74 -8.20 -2.08
C SER A 95 4.63 -8.17 -3.61
N LEU A 96 3.48 -8.55 -4.16
CA LEU A 96 3.25 -8.52 -5.60
C LEU A 96 3.35 -7.10 -6.18
N VAL A 97 2.79 -6.12 -5.49
CA VAL A 97 2.87 -4.70 -5.91
C VAL A 97 4.30 -4.18 -5.83
N VAL A 98 5.01 -4.44 -4.73
CA VAL A 98 6.39 -3.96 -4.55
C VAL A 98 7.36 -4.60 -5.54
N ILE A 99 7.22 -5.89 -5.84
CA ILE A 99 8.08 -6.57 -6.83
C ILE A 99 7.86 -6.02 -8.25
N THR A 100 6.64 -5.59 -8.57
CA THR A 100 6.28 -5.17 -9.93
C THR A 100 6.53 -3.69 -10.18
N VAL A 101 6.17 -2.82 -9.24
CA VAL A 101 6.19 -1.36 -9.42
C VAL A 101 7.24 -0.67 -8.55
N GLY A 102 7.73 -1.33 -7.50
CA GLY A 102 8.54 -0.71 -6.45
C GLY A 102 7.70 -0.22 -5.27
N SER A 103 8.33 0.52 -4.36
CA SER A 103 7.68 1.02 -3.15
C SER A 103 6.92 2.32 -3.43
N ILE A 104 5.63 2.35 -3.07
CA ILE A 104 4.80 3.55 -3.16
C ILE A 104 4.39 3.99 -1.76
N PRO A 105 4.93 5.12 -1.25
CA PRO A 105 4.66 5.55 0.12
C PRO A 105 3.29 6.22 0.26
N PHE A 106 2.83 6.36 1.50
CA PHE A 106 1.66 7.17 1.93
C PHE A 106 0.25 6.81 1.41
N VAL A 107 0.08 6.14 0.27
CA VAL A 107 -1.25 5.86 -0.31
C VAL A 107 -2.15 5.12 0.69
N GLY A 108 -1.61 4.07 1.32
CA GLY A 108 -2.32 3.27 2.32
C GLY A 108 -2.62 4.00 3.63
N LEU A 109 -2.02 5.16 3.87
CA LEU A 109 -2.30 6.00 5.04
C LEU A 109 -3.28 7.12 4.68
N ILE A 110 -3.03 7.83 3.59
CA ILE A 110 -3.78 9.04 3.26
C ILE A 110 -5.20 8.72 2.84
N ILE A 111 -5.36 7.78 1.90
CA ILE A 111 -6.64 7.54 1.25
C ILE A 111 -7.67 6.97 2.24
N PRO A 112 -7.37 5.94 3.05
CA PRO A 112 -8.34 5.44 4.03
C PRO A 112 -8.72 6.49 5.06
N ASN A 113 -7.78 7.33 5.51
CA ASN A 113 -8.06 8.39 6.48
C ASN A 113 -8.96 9.49 5.90
N ILE A 114 -8.75 9.89 4.64
CA ILE A 114 -9.65 10.85 3.97
C ILE A 114 -11.06 10.27 3.87
N VAL A 115 -11.20 9.00 3.48
CA VAL A 115 -12.51 8.35 3.35
C VAL A 115 -13.19 8.19 4.71
N SER A 116 -12.45 7.82 5.76
CA SER A 116 -12.95 7.73 7.13
C SER A 116 -13.53 9.07 7.62
N ILE A 117 -12.83 10.18 7.36
CA ILE A 117 -13.33 11.52 7.72
C ILE A 117 -14.65 11.86 7.00
N TRP A 118 -14.86 11.34 5.80
CA TRP A 118 -16.03 11.67 4.98
C TRP A 118 -17.24 10.74 5.19
N LYS A 119 -16.99 9.44 5.42
CA LYS A 119 -18.03 8.40 5.51
C LYS A 119 -18.07 7.61 6.83
N GLY A 120 -17.20 7.93 7.79
CA GLY A 120 -17.05 7.18 9.05
C GLY A 120 -16.24 5.89 8.88
N ASP A 121 -16.16 5.04 9.89
CA ASP A 121 -15.21 3.91 9.96
C ASP A 121 -15.73 2.54 9.48
N ASN A 122 -16.78 2.54 8.65
CA ASN A 122 -17.36 1.30 8.14
C ASN A 122 -16.56 0.73 6.96
N LEU A 123 -15.61 -0.17 7.25
CA LEU A 123 -14.71 -0.76 6.24
C LEU A 123 -15.47 -1.38 5.05
N LYS A 124 -16.59 -2.06 5.27
CA LYS A 124 -17.43 -2.62 4.18
C LYS A 124 -17.81 -1.57 3.13
N ASN A 125 -18.34 -0.43 3.58
CA ASN A 125 -18.84 0.61 2.68
C ASN A 125 -17.71 1.43 2.08
N ASN A 126 -16.60 1.55 2.82
CA ASN A 126 -15.48 2.39 2.44
C ASN A 126 -14.49 1.67 1.53
N MET A 127 -14.33 0.34 1.63
CA MET A 127 -13.31 -0.40 0.90
C MET A 127 -13.34 -0.17 -0.62
N PRO A 128 -14.50 -0.19 -1.33
CA PRO A 128 -14.55 0.14 -2.76
C PRO A 128 -14.13 1.59 -3.06
N ILE A 129 -14.51 2.53 -2.20
CA ILE A 129 -14.25 3.96 -2.36
C ILE A 129 -12.78 4.26 -2.11
N VAL A 130 -12.19 3.63 -1.09
CA VAL A 130 -10.77 3.68 -0.79
C VAL A 130 -9.96 3.13 -1.97
N ALA A 131 -10.39 2.00 -2.55
CA ALA A 131 -9.72 1.43 -3.71
C ALA A 131 -9.78 2.36 -4.93
N LEU A 132 -10.96 2.92 -5.23
CA LEU A 132 -11.15 3.83 -6.37
C LEU A 132 -10.41 5.16 -6.19
N LEU A 133 -10.52 5.80 -5.01
CA LEU A 133 -9.80 7.03 -4.72
C LEU A 133 -8.29 6.80 -4.69
N GLY A 134 -7.83 5.67 -4.18
CA GLY A 134 -6.42 5.31 -4.17
C GLY A 134 -5.88 5.12 -5.59
N ALA A 135 -6.59 4.37 -6.43
CA ALA A 135 -6.23 4.22 -7.84
C ALA A 135 -6.23 5.56 -8.58
N SER A 136 -7.26 6.38 -8.40
CA SER A 136 -7.35 7.70 -9.02
C SER A 136 -6.25 8.65 -8.56
N PHE A 137 -5.87 8.60 -7.27
CA PHE A 137 -4.80 9.42 -6.71
C PHE A 137 -3.44 9.01 -7.29
N VAL A 138 -3.14 7.72 -7.31
CA VAL A 138 -1.89 7.21 -7.90
C VAL A 138 -1.82 7.55 -9.39
N LEU A 139 -2.90 7.37 -10.15
CA LEU A 139 -2.94 7.76 -11.57
C LEU A 139 -2.72 9.26 -11.77
N ALA A 140 -3.33 10.11 -10.95
CA ALA A 140 -3.11 11.55 -11.01
C ALA A 140 -1.63 11.91 -10.73
N CYS A 141 -1.01 11.26 -9.74
CA CYS A 141 0.41 11.44 -9.46
C CYS A 141 1.31 10.95 -10.60
N ASP A 142 0.97 9.86 -11.29
CA ASP A 142 1.73 9.37 -12.47
C ASP A 142 1.66 10.35 -13.63
N ILE A 143 0.47 10.91 -13.90
CA ILE A 143 0.29 11.92 -14.94
C ILE A 143 1.11 13.18 -14.60
N ILE A 144 1.04 13.64 -13.34
CA ILE A 144 1.80 14.80 -12.89
C ILE A 144 3.31 14.55 -13.02
N SER A 145 3.81 13.39 -12.58
CA SER A 145 5.24 13.07 -12.64
C SER A 145 5.79 13.06 -14.07
N ARG A 146 4.98 12.62 -15.04
CA ARG A 146 5.30 12.64 -16.49
C ARG A 146 5.24 14.03 -17.10
N LEU A 147 4.41 14.94 -16.58
CA LEU A 147 4.24 16.29 -17.12
C LEU A 147 5.28 17.30 -16.63
N ILE A 148 5.80 17.16 -15.42
CA ILE A 148 6.69 18.17 -14.81
C ILE A 148 8.01 18.35 -15.59
N ILE A 149 8.63 17.28 -16.10
CA ILE A 149 9.94 17.33 -16.80
C ILE A 149 9.92 16.53 -18.11
N ALA A 150 8.88 16.67 -18.93
CA ALA A 150 8.86 16.03 -20.25
C ALA A 150 10.10 16.45 -21.08
N PRO A 151 10.86 15.52 -21.73
CA PRO A 151 10.59 14.09 -21.97
C PRO A 151 11.15 13.11 -20.92
N TYR A 152 11.74 13.59 -19.82
CA TYR A 152 12.21 12.76 -18.72
C TYR A 152 11.06 12.43 -17.75
N GLU A 153 11.20 11.33 -17.03
CA GLU A 153 10.17 10.86 -16.10
C GLU A 153 10.70 10.90 -14.67
N ILE A 154 9.96 11.56 -13.79
CA ILE A 154 10.26 11.55 -12.36
C ILE A 154 9.69 10.26 -11.77
N PRO A 155 10.42 9.58 -10.85
CA PRO A 155 9.89 8.49 -10.05
C PRO A 155 8.57 8.88 -9.37
N ILE A 156 7.54 8.04 -9.49
CA ILE A 156 6.20 8.38 -8.99
C ILE A 156 6.17 8.41 -7.46
N ASP A 157 7.00 7.61 -6.81
CA ASP A 157 7.16 7.58 -5.36
C ASP A 157 7.57 8.93 -4.78
N LEU A 158 8.38 9.71 -5.51
CA LEU A 158 8.78 11.06 -5.15
C LEU A 158 7.59 12.02 -5.24
N THR A 159 6.83 11.99 -6.34
CA THR A 159 5.65 12.84 -6.51
C THR A 159 4.58 12.53 -5.46
N ILE A 160 4.32 11.24 -5.22
CA ILE A 160 3.40 10.78 -4.17
C ILE A 160 3.95 11.13 -2.79
N GLY A 161 5.25 11.02 -2.56
CA GLY A 161 5.91 11.37 -1.31
C GLY A 161 5.71 12.83 -0.94
N VAL A 162 5.93 13.75 -1.89
CA VAL A 162 5.77 15.20 -1.68
C VAL A 162 4.29 15.57 -1.47
N ILE A 163 3.42 15.20 -2.41
CA ILE A 163 1.99 15.51 -2.33
C ILE A 163 1.38 14.85 -1.09
N GLY A 164 1.76 13.60 -0.84
CA GLY A 164 1.29 12.81 0.28
C GLY A 164 1.70 13.40 1.62
N ALA A 165 2.96 13.83 1.77
CA ALA A 165 3.41 14.48 2.99
C ALA A 165 2.61 15.76 3.29
N VAL A 166 2.34 16.59 2.28
CA VAL A 166 1.52 17.81 2.44
C VAL A 166 0.10 17.46 2.91
N ILE A 167 -0.54 16.48 2.26
CA ILE A 167 -1.89 16.04 2.65
C ILE A 167 -1.89 15.44 4.06
N PHE A 168 -0.91 14.61 4.38
CA PHE A 168 -0.78 13.97 5.69
C PHE A 168 -0.60 15.00 6.82
N LEU A 169 0.28 15.99 6.63
CA LEU A 169 0.45 17.09 7.57
C LEU A 169 -0.85 17.88 7.73
N TYR A 170 -1.54 18.19 6.64
CA TYR A 170 -2.83 18.87 6.69
C TYR A 170 -3.86 18.08 7.51
N LEU A 171 -3.95 16.76 7.35
CA LEU A 171 -4.85 15.90 8.13
C LEU A 171 -4.53 15.93 9.62
N ILE A 172 -3.25 15.92 9.99
CA ILE A 172 -2.81 16.03 11.40
C ILE A 172 -3.22 17.38 11.99
N PHE A 173 -2.89 18.49 11.30
CA PHE A 173 -3.18 19.83 11.82
C PHE A 173 -4.68 20.12 11.89
N ARG A 174 -5.48 19.57 10.98
CA ARG A 174 -6.93 19.72 11.01
C ARG A 174 -7.55 19.09 12.26
N ARG A 175 -7.04 17.95 12.73
CA ARG A 175 -7.61 17.22 13.88
C ARG A 175 -7.35 17.91 15.23
N ASN A 176 -6.39 18.83 15.28
CA ASN A 176 -6.10 19.65 16.46
C ASN A 176 -6.98 20.90 16.57
N LYS A 177 -7.99 21.06 15.71
CA LYS A 177 -9.10 22.00 15.86
C LYS A 177 -10.39 21.22 16.07
#